data_AF-A0A8S2S363-F1
#
_entry.id   AF-A0A8S2S363-F1
#
_cell.length_a   1.000
_cell.length_b   1.000
_cell.length_c   1.000
_cell.angle_alpha   90.00
_cell.angle_beta   90.00
_cell.angle_gamma   90.00
#
_symmetry.space_group_name_H-M   'P 1'
#
loop_
_entity.id
_entity.type
_entity.pdbx_description
1 polymer ?
#
loop_
_entity_poly.entity_id
_entity_poly.type
_entity_poly.pdbx_seq_one_letter_code
_entity_poly.pdbx_strand_id
1 'polypeptide(L)' 'MKQSIIQYIQSCLPCQQYNISRTKKPGRLQPIPPPEGPFQLIGMDYCGPFKLTPRSNQYVLCLTDYFTRWVVA' A
#
# COMPACT_ATOMS: atom_id res chain seq x y z
N MET A 1 -29.41 19.85 22.35
CA MET A 1 -28.94 18.48 22.67
C MET A 1 -27.80 18.03 21.74
N LYS A 2 -27.99 17.91 20.41
CA LYS A 2 -26.93 17.47 19.47
C LYS A 2 -25.63 18.30 19.56
N GLN A 3 -25.74 19.64 19.62
CA GLN A 3 -24.58 20.53 19.68
C GLN A 3 -23.72 20.30 20.92
N SER A 4 -24.35 20.12 22.08
CA SER A 4 -23.66 19.88 23.36
C SER A 4 -22.90 18.56 23.37
N ILE A 5 -23.47 17.52 22.73
CA ILE A 5 -22.81 16.23 22.57
C ILE A 5 -21.58 16.36 21.67
N ILE A 6 -21.70 17.08 20.54
CA ILE A 6 -20.57 17.34 19.63
C ILE A 6 -19.45 18.08 20.37
N GLN A 7 -19.79 19.12 21.13
CA GLN A 7 -18.81 19.90 21.91
C GLN A 7 -18.10 19.05 22.97
N TYR A 8 -18.84 18.17 23.66
CA TYR A 8 -18.26 17.24 24.64
C TYR A 8 -17.32 16.23 23.98
N ILE A 9 -17.70 15.66 22.84
CA ILE A 9 -16.85 14.72 22.10
C ILE A 9 -15.59 15.43 21.56
N GLN A 10 -15.71 16.68 21.14
CA GLN A 10 -14.58 17.51 20.68
C GLN A 10 -13.61 17.87 21.81
N SER A 11 -14.07 18.04 23.06
CA SER A 11 -13.21 18.34 24.21
C SER A 11 -12.63 17.09 24.90
N CYS A 12 -13.19 15.90 24.64
CA CYS A 12 -12.73 14.65 25.23
C CYS A 12 -11.41 14.16 24.62
N LEU A 13 -10.29 14.38 25.33
CA LEU A 13 -8.95 13.97 24.91
C LEU A 13 -8.84 12.46 24.54
N PRO A 14 -9.36 11.51 25.35
CA PRO A 14 -9.36 10.09 24.96
C PRO A 14 -10.10 9.84 23.64
N CYS A 15 -11.26 10.47 23.41
CA CYS A 15 -12.00 10.30 22.16
C CYS A 15 -11.20 10.82 20.95
N GLN A 16 -10.54 11.97 21.10
CA GLN A 16 -9.71 12.54 20.04
C GLN A 16 -8.47 11.69 19.73
N GLN A 17 -7.91 10.99 20.73
CA GLN A 17 -6.72 10.15 20.54
C GLN A 17 -7.05 8.79 19.91
N TYR A 18 -8.11 8.13 20.38
CA TYR A 18 -8.38 6.74 20.01
C TYR A 18 -9.39 6.59 18.87
N ASN A 19 -10.25 7.59 18.65
CA ASN A 19 -11.33 7.54 17.65
C ASN A 19 -11.03 8.41 16.42
N ILE A 20 -9.77 8.39 15.97
CA ILE A 20 -9.30 9.12 14.79
C ILE A 20 -9.82 8.49 13.49
N SER A 21 -10.32 9.32 12.58
CA SER A 21 -10.57 8.87 11.21
C SER A 21 -9.24 8.58 10.53
N ARG A 22 -9.02 7.31 10.17
CA ARG A 22 -7.83 6.86 9.41
C ARG A 22 -8.05 6.94 7.90
N THR A 23 -9.26 7.26 7.47
CA THR A 23 -9.60 7.32 6.05
C THR A 23 -9.06 8.62 5.47
N LYS A 24 -8.09 8.49 4.55
CA LYS A 24 -7.65 9.62 3.73
C LYS A 24 -8.83 10.09 2.88
N LYS A 25 -8.92 11.41 2.65
CA LYS A 25 -9.90 11.95 1.69
C LYS A 25 -9.68 11.27 0.33
N PRO A 26 -10.76 10.92 -0.40
CA PRO A 26 -10.64 10.41 -1.76
C PRO A 26 -9.83 11.37 -2.62
N GLY A 27 -8.91 10.82 -3.43
CA GLY A 27 -8.02 11.59 -4.30
C GLY A 27 -7.76 10.84 -5.60
N ARG A 28 -7.12 11.51 -6.57
CA ARG A 28 -6.72 10.89 -7.84
C ARG A 28 -5.45 10.05 -7.65
N LEU A 29 -5.39 8.91 -8.33
CA LEU A 29 -4.14 8.14 -8.47
C LEU A 29 -3.07 9.01 -9.11
N GLN A 30 -1.85 8.93 -8.60
CA GLN A 30 -0.68 9.62 -9.16
C GLN A 30 0.07 8.60 -10.02
N PRO A 31 0.03 8.70 -11.36
CA PRO A 31 0.72 7.76 -12.22
C PRO A 31 2.24 7.93 -12.08
N ILE A 32 2.95 6.81 -12.18
CA ILE A 32 4.41 6.80 -12.27
C ILE A 32 4.78 7.10 -13.73
N PRO A 33 5.63 8.11 -14.00
CA PRO A 33 6.07 8.39 -15.37
C PRO A 33 6.83 7.19 -15.95
N PRO A 34 6.66 6.89 -17.25
CA PRO A 34 7.38 5.79 -17.87
C PRO A 34 8.90 6.09 -17.88
N PRO A 35 9.75 5.08 -17.62
CA PRO A 35 11.19 5.21 -17.80
C PRO A 35 11.55 5.50 -19.26
N GLU A 36 12.74 6.07 -19.50
CA GLU A 36 13.28 6.39 -20.83
C GLU A 36 14.10 5.24 -21.44
N GLY A 37 14.47 4.25 -20.62
CA GLY A 37 15.21 3.08 -21.09
C GLY A 37 15.12 1.87 -20.14
N PRO A 38 15.64 0.70 -20.58
CA PRO A 38 15.63 -0.52 -19.79
C PRO A 38 16.36 -0.36 -18.45
N PHE A 39 15.86 -1.04 -17.42
CA PHE A 39 16.46 -1.12 -16.08
C PHE A 39 16.53 0.19 -15.29
N GLN A 40 15.89 1.27 -15.77
CA GLN A 40 15.78 2.52 -15.01
C GLN A 40 14.76 2.45 -13.87
N LEU A 41 13.71 1.64 -14.04
CA LEU A 41 12.69 1.41 -13.02
C LEU A 41 12.29 -0.07 -13.00
N ILE A 42 12.52 -0.71 -11.86
CA ILE A 42 12.22 -2.12 -11.63
C ILE A 42 11.19 -2.24 -10.51
N GLY A 43 10.07 -2.91 -10.79
CA GLY A 43 9.17 -3.37 -9.74
C GLY A 43 9.63 -4.70 -9.20
N MET A 44 9.60 -4.85 -7.89
CA MET A 44 9.91 -6.10 -7.20
C MET A 44 8.74 -6.44 -6.30
N ASP A 45 8.29 -7.69 -6.37
CA ASP A 45 7.20 -8.17 -5.52
C ASP A 45 7.40 -9.63 -5.14
N TYR A 46 6.84 -10.03 -3.99
CA TYR A 46 6.79 -11.42 -3.58
C TYR A 46 5.39 -11.98 -3.86
N CYS A 47 5.33 -13.03 -4.68
CA CYS A 47 4.12 -13.81 -4.82
C CYS A 47 4.11 -14.93 -3.78
N GLY A 48 3.05 -15.03 -2.98
CA GLY A 48 2.84 -16.11 -2.02
C GLY A 48 2.01 -15.68 -0.80
N PRO A 49 1.93 -16.54 0.24
CA PRO A 49 2.56 -17.85 0.33
C PRO A 49 1.92 -18.90 -0.59
N PHE A 50 2.75 -19.73 -1.21
CA PHE A 50 2.38 -20.93 -1.96
C PHE A 50 2.62 -22.19 -1.13
N LYS A 51 2.27 -23.36 -1.70
CA LYS A 51 2.61 -24.66 -1.10
C LYS A 51 4.13 -24.76 -0.90
N LEU A 52 4.52 -25.20 0.28
CA LEU A 52 5.92 -25.42 0.63
C LEU A 52 6.55 -26.44 -0.33
N THR A 53 7.60 -26.02 -1.01
CA THR A 53 8.40 -26.91 -1.85
C THR A 53 9.33 -27.80 -1.00
N PRO A 54 9.87 -28.91 -1.53
CA PRO A 54 10.85 -29.73 -0.82
C PRO A 54 12.12 -28.99 -0.40
N ARG A 55 12.43 -27.86 -1.07
CA ARG A 55 13.55 -26.97 -0.73
C ARG A 55 13.19 -25.87 0.26
N SER A 56 12.03 -25.99 0.90
CA SER A 56 11.53 -25.03 1.89
C SER A 56 11.19 -23.63 1.36
N ASN A 57 11.01 -23.47 0.05
CA ASN A 57 10.52 -22.21 -0.53
C ASN A 57 8.98 -22.16 -0.52
N GLN A 58 8.42 -21.00 -0.19
CA GLN A 58 6.97 -20.70 -0.24
C GLN A 58 6.64 -19.44 -1.05
N TYR A 59 7.64 -18.70 -1.50
CA TYR A 59 7.47 -17.43 -2.19
C TYR A 59 8.30 -17.42 -3.48
N VAL A 60 7.84 -16.62 -4.43
CA VAL A 60 8.54 -16.30 -5.67
C VAL A 60 8.85 -14.82 -5.67
N LEU A 61 10.10 -14.44 -5.93
CA LEU A 61 10.49 -13.04 -6.10
C LEU A 61 10.32 -12.67 -7.57
N CYS A 62 9.33 -11.86 -7.88
CA CYS A 62 9.07 -11.36 -9.21
C CYS A 62 9.74 -10.00 -9.40
N LEU A 63 10.57 -9.87 -10.43
CA LEU A 63 11.13 -8.59 -10.89
C LEU A 63 10.53 -8.24 -12.25
N THR A 64 10.13 -6.99 -12.44
CA THR A 64 9.61 -6.47 -13.71
C THR A 64 10.32 -5.18 -14.08
N ASP A 65 10.93 -5.14 -15.27
CA ASP A 65 11.40 -3.89 -15.86
C ASP A 65 10.21 -3.09 -16.43
N TYR A 66 10.04 -1.85 -15.98
CA TYR A 66 8.86 -1.05 -16.33
C TYR A 66 8.93 -0.50 -17.76
N PHE A 67 10.13 -0.41 -18.33
CA PHE A 67 10.33 0.03 -19.72
C PHE A 67 9.93 -1.06 -20.71
N THR A 68 10.60 -2.21 -20.65
CA THR A 68 10.41 -3.32 -21.59
C THR A 68 9.23 -4.22 -21.25
N ARG A 69 8.67 -4.11 -20.03
CA ARG A 69 7.71 -5.07 -19.46
C ARG A 69 8.27 -6.50 -19.33
N TRP A 70 9.60 -6.64 -19.33
CA TRP A 70 10.26 -7.92 -19.14
C TRP A 70 10.16 -8.37 -17.67
N VAL A 71 9.85 -9.65 -17.46
CA VAL A 71 9.58 -10.24 -16.15
C VAL A 71 10.54 -11.41 -15.88
N VAL A 72 11.05 -11.47 -14.65
CA VAL A 72 11.82 -12.62 -14.10
C VAL A 72 11.19 -13.04 -12.79
N ALA A 73 11.01 -14.33 -12.58
CA ALA A 73 10.42 -14.94 -11.39
C ALA A 73 11.06 -16.32 -11.12
#